data_AF-A0A6C0EYZ7-F1
#
_entry.id   AF-A0A6C0EYZ7-F1
#
_cell.length_a   1.000
_cell.length_b   1.000
_cell.length_c   1.000
_cell.angle_alpha   90.00
_cell.angle_beta   90.00
_cell.angle_gamma   90.00
#
_symmetry.space_group_name_H-M   'P 1'
#
loop_
_entity.id
_entity.type
_entity.pdbx_description
1 polymer ?
#
loop_
_entity_poly.entity_id
_entity_poly.type
_entity_poly.pdbx_seq_one_letter_code
_entity_poly.pdbx_strand_id
1 'polypeptide(L)'
;MTDMKGMEQSLLGPEYLYWKRILKPSDMGMSDDGNFGALANNIGGLINYVEVLVTGKGGSTTGGPLGDKFFLKTGGQCTDVASNKLVDRHIYINNIPNGNIPFISSGLGGTNFTHFEGLIPGTLGNLGKLNPLGVFKSFMMGGEPPCMSITLDTVTPVTDSNFNDTGQDNNGTETKYVAVADVINMDPCTFPGKTNPADPSQRCSETFVNSRYDYDSDSSSSTSSSSSSKQKSKCKYKYSTIPNIKKYRKNKNKKNVEKTIMQDFSKLPDDLYVKAFYACISIFSLYVLYRFIQKYNKK
;
A
#
# COMPACT_ATOMS: atom_id res chain seq x y z
N MET A 1 14.03 -26.52 -19.69
CA MET A 1 13.76 -25.10 -19.43
C MET A 1 12.70 -24.90 -18.35
N THR A 2 11.63 -25.70 -18.31
CA THR A 2 10.60 -25.69 -17.25
C THR A 2 11.17 -25.93 -15.85
N ASP A 3 12.16 -26.83 -15.72
CA ASP A 3 12.83 -27.13 -14.44
C ASP A 3 13.60 -25.93 -13.86
N MET A 4 14.24 -25.12 -14.70
CA MET A 4 14.96 -23.92 -14.26
C MET A 4 14.02 -22.82 -13.77
N LYS A 5 12.90 -22.60 -14.45
CA LYS A 5 11.89 -21.60 -14.03
C LYS A 5 11.23 -21.98 -12.70
N GLY A 6 10.94 -23.27 -12.49
CA GLY A 6 10.41 -23.75 -11.22
C GLY A 6 11.38 -23.57 -10.05
N MET A 7 12.67 -23.87 -10.27
CA MET A 7 13.72 -23.62 -9.27
C MET A 7 13.89 -22.12 -8.98
N GLU A 8 13.89 -21.28 -10.01
CA GLU A 8 13.95 -19.83 -9.87
C GLU A 8 12.78 -19.30 -9.04
N GLN A 9 11.55 -19.74 -9.32
CA GLN A 9 10.37 -19.36 -8.53
C GLN A 9 10.46 -19.82 -7.07
N SER A 10 11.03 -20.99 -6.82
CA SER A 10 11.26 -21.47 -5.45
C SER A 10 12.32 -20.64 -4.70
N LEU A 11 13.26 -20.01 -5.42
CA LEU A 11 14.38 -19.27 -4.84
C LEU A 11 14.11 -17.77 -4.72
N LEU A 12 13.41 -17.19 -5.70
CA LEU A 12 13.18 -15.75 -5.85
C LEU A 12 11.71 -15.35 -5.60
N GLY A 13 10.78 -16.30 -5.68
CA GLY A 13 9.34 -16.05 -5.66
C GLY A 13 8.72 -16.05 -7.06
N PRO A 14 7.39 -15.91 -7.16
CA PRO A 14 6.69 -15.90 -8.43
C PRO A 14 7.06 -14.68 -9.29
N GLU A 15 7.03 -14.83 -10.62
CA GLU A 15 7.21 -13.71 -11.55
C GLU A 15 5.86 -12.99 -11.76
N TYR A 16 5.74 -11.77 -11.23
CA TYR A 16 4.52 -10.95 -11.37
C TYR A 16 4.67 -9.90 -12.48
N LEU A 17 3.99 -10.11 -13.61
CA LEU A 17 3.97 -9.17 -14.73
C LEU A 17 2.89 -8.11 -14.52
N TYR A 18 3.29 -6.97 -13.95
CA TYR A 18 2.41 -5.82 -13.64
C TYR A 18 1.58 -5.35 -14.84
N TRP A 19 2.19 -5.27 -16.04
CA TRP A 19 1.50 -4.79 -17.24
C TRP A 19 0.34 -5.68 -17.69
N LYS A 20 0.30 -6.96 -17.28
CA LYS A 20 -0.84 -7.85 -17.55
C LYS A 20 -2.06 -7.56 -16.68
N ARG A 21 -1.90 -6.76 -15.61
CA ARG A 21 -2.99 -6.29 -14.74
C ARG A 21 -3.43 -4.86 -15.06
N ILE A 22 -3.04 -4.36 -16.22
CA ILE A 22 -3.42 -3.03 -16.69
C ILE A 22 -4.32 -3.19 -17.92
N LEU A 23 -5.48 -2.54 -17.89
CA LEU A 23 -6.43 -2.53 -19.00
C LEU A 23 -5.76 -2.01 -20.29
N LYS A 24 -6.04 -2.68 -21.41
CA LYS A 24 -5.57 -2.20 -22.71
C LYS A 24 -6.35 -0.93 -23.08
N PRO A 25 -5.79 -0.06 -23.94
CA PRO A 25 -6.48 1.15 -24.40
C PRO A 25 -7.86 0.84 -24.98
N SER A 26 -7.97 -0.23 -25.78
CA SER A 26 -9.22 -0.70 -26.39
C SER A 26 -10.29 -1.07 -25.35
N ASP A 27 -9.88 -1.66 -24.23
CA ASP A 27 -10.80 -2.09 -23.16
C ASP A 27 -11.36 -0.88 -22.40
N MET A 28 -10.73 0.29 -22.54
CA MET A 28 -11.19 1.58 -22.02
C MET A 28 -11.82 2.48 -23.09
N GLY A 29 -12.08 1.94 -24.28
CA GLY A 29 -12.72 2.68 -25.38
C GLY A 29 -11.82 3.71 -26.06
N MET A 30 -10.50 3.68 -25.79
CA MET A 30 -9.53 4.51 -26.49
C MET A 30 -9.38 4.02 -27.94
N SER A 31 -9.29 4.96 -28.87
CA SER A 31 -9.05 4.66 -30.28
C SER A 31 -8.26 5.79 -30.96
N ASP A 32 -7.79 5.52 -32.17
CA ASP A 32 -7.14 6.49 -33.05
C ASP A 32 -8.14 7.28 -33.92
N ASP A 33 -9.45 7.10 -33.71
CA ASP A 33 -10.47 7.80 -34.48
C ASP A 33 -10.44 9.32 -34.24
N GLY A 34 -10.57 10.09 -35.32
CA GLY A 34 -10.54 11.55 -35.29
C GLY A 34 -11.84 12.23 -34.80
N ASN A 35 -12.60 11.61 -33.90
CA ASN A 35 -13.88 12.13 -33.43
C ASN A 35 -13.84 12.55 -31.94
N PHE A 36 -14.80 13.40 -31.52
CA PHE A 36 -14.85 13.92 -30.15
C PHE A 36 -15.06 12.84 -29.09
N GLY A 37 -15.77 11.75 -29.41
CA GLY A 37 -15.96 10.62 -28.49
C GLY A 37 -14.65 9.88 -28.23
N ALA A 38 -13.89 9.59 -29.29
CA ALA A 38 -12.56 9.00 -29.18
C ALA A 38 -11.59 9.88 -28.40
N LEU A 39 -11.60 11.21 -28.64
CA LEU A 39 -10.80 12.15 -27.84
C LEU A 39 -11.16 12.11 -26.35
N ALA A 40 -12.46 12.10 -26.03
CA ALA A 40 -12.92 12.01 -24.64
C ALA A 40 -12.49 10.69 -23.98
N ASN A 41 -12.65 9.56 -24.67
CA ASN A 41 -12.22 8.25 -24.19
C ASN A 41 -10.70 8.17 -24.02
N ASN A 42 -9.93 8.77 -24.94
CA ASN A 42 -8.47 8.82 -24.85
C ASN A 42 -8.01 9.58 -23.60
N ILE A 43 -8.62 10.74 -23.30
CA ILE A 43 -8.32 11.49 -22.07
C ILE A 43 -8.73 10.67 -20.84
N GLY A 44 -9.92 10.06 -20.86
CA GLY A 44 -10.39 9.19 -19.78
C GLY A 44 -9.46 8.01 -19.52
N GLY A 45 -8.95 7.35 -20.56
CA GLY A 45 -7.99 6.25 -20.45
C GLY A 45 -6.64 6.69 -19.89
N LEU A 46 -6.13 7.87 -20.30
CA LEU A 46 -4.91 8.43 -19.71
C LEU A 46 -5.08 8.73 -18.22
N ILE A 47 -6.23 9.25 -17.80
CA ILE A 47 -6.55 9.47 -16.38
C ILE A 47 -6.54 8.13 -15.63
N ASN A 48 -7.17 7.09 -16.19
CA ASN A 48 -7.17 5.75 -15.60
C ASN A 48 -5.76 5.17 -15.43
N TYR A 49 -4.84 5.40 -16.37
CA TYR A 49 -3.44 5.01 -16.22
C TYR A 49 -2.72 5.79 -15.13
N VAL A 50 -2.99 7.10 -15.00
CA VAL A 50 -2.45 7.90 -13.89
C VAL A 50 -3.01 7.41 -12.55
N GLU A 51 -4.27 6.99 -12.49
CA GLU A 51 -4.86 6.42 -11.27
C GLU A 51 -4.18 5.12 -10.84
N VAL A 52 -3.80 4.23 -11.77
CA VAL A 52 -2.99 3.04 -11.42
C VAL A 52 -1.68 3.46 -10.75
N LEU A 53 -1.04 4.52 -11.25
CA LEU A 53 0.24 4.99 -10.73
C LEU A 53 0.13 5.69 -9.38
N VAL A 54 -0.97 6.41 -9.12
CA VAL A 54 -1.14 7.24 -7.91
C VAL A 54 -1.98 6.53 -6.85
N THR A 55 -3.17 6.07 -7.20
CA THR A 55 -4.12 5.48 -6.24
C THR A 55 -4.06 3.96 -6.22
N GLY A 56 -3.50 3.35 -7.27
CA GLY A 56 -3.48 1.91 -7.48
C GLY A 56 -4.76 1.39 -8.15
N LYS A 57 -5.74 2.25 -8.44
CA LYS A 57 -7.04 1.87 -9.02
C LYS A 57 -7.12 2.27 -10.49
N GLY A 58 -8.30 2.66 -10.98
CA GLY A 58 -8.53 3.09 -12.36
C GLY A 58 -8.37 1.95 -13.34
N GLY A 59 -7.35 2.04 -14.20
CA GLY A 59 -7.04 1.03 -15.23
C GLY A 59 -6.53 -0.32 -14.72
N SER A 60 -6.59 -0.58 -13.41
CA SER A 60 -6.19 -1.85 -12.79
C SER A 60 -7.25 -2.92 -13.02
N THR A 61 -6.85 -4.08 -13.54
CA THR A 61 -7.76 -5.23 -13.71
C THR A 61 -8.06 -5.96 -12.41
N THR A 62 -7.27 -5.72 -11.34
CA THR A 62 -7.50 -6.31 -10.02
C THR A 62 -8.51 -5.49 -9.19
N GLY A 63 -8.88 -4.29 -9.67
CA GLY A 63 -9.74 -3.34 -8.96
C GLY A 63 -9.04 -2.61 -7.80
N GLY A 64 -7.74 -2.83 -7.61
CA GLY A 64 -6.94 -2.27 -6.53
C GLY A 64 -5.46 -2.21 -6.87
N PRO A 65 -4.63 -1.79 -5.91
CA PRO A 65 -3.19 -1.64 -6.12
C PRO A 65 -2.54 -2.94 -6.60
N LEU A 66 -1.63 -2.80 -7.56
CA LEU A 66 -0.97 -3.94 -8.20
C LEU A 66 0.20 -4.46 -7.37
N GLY A 67 0.44 -5.77 -7.45
CA GLY A 67 1.57 -6.45 -6.86
C GLY A 67 1.19 -7.82 -6.31
N ASP A 68 2.19 -8.58 -5.89
CA ASP A 68 2.04 -9.90 -5.30
C ASP A 68 2.36 -9.88 -3.79
N LYS A 69 1.87 -10.93 -3.12
CA LYS A 69 2.08 -11.21 -1.70
C LYS A 69 2.35 -12.69 -1.55
N PHE A 70 3.48 -13.06 -0.99
CA PHE A 70 3.82 -14.47 -0.86
C PHE A 70 4.82 -14.72 0.27
N PHE A 71 4.85 -15.97 0.74
CA PHE A 71 5.91 -16.43 1.60
C PHE A 71 7.02 -17.06 0.76
N LEU A 72 8.26 -16.63 0.99
CA LEU A 72 9.43 -17.23 0.39
C LEU A 72 10.14 -18.10 1.43
N LYS A 73 10.32 -19.37 1.11
CA LYS A 73 11.12 -20.28 1.94
C LYS A 73 12.58 -19.84 1.89
N THR A 74 13.18 -19.62 3.06
CA THR A 74 14.61 -19.33 3.15
C THR A 74 15.41 -20.63 3.18
N GLY A 75 16.72 -20.56 2.91
CA GLY A 75 17.62 -21.69 3.10
C GLY A 75 17.95 -22.02 4.57
N GLY A 76 17.36 -21.32 5.54
CA GLY A 76 17.64 -21.47 6.97
C GLY A 76 16.45 -22.00 7.77
N GLN A 77 16.72 -22.39 9.02
CA GLN A 77 15.71 -22.78 9.99
C GLN A 77 15.60 -21.75 11.11
N CYS A 78 14.56 -21.86 11.93
CA CYS A 78 14.33 -21.00 13.08
C CYS A 78 13.68 -21.80 14.20
N THR A 79 13.82 -21.33 15.45
CA THR A 79 13.21 -21.99 16.60
C THR A 79 11.84 -21.37 16.87
N ASP A 80 10.77 -22.15 16.72
CA ASP A 80 9.41 -21.68 17.02
C ASP A 80 9.26 -21.39 18.52
N VAL A 81 8.90 -20.16 18.86
CA VAL A 81 8.77 -19.71 20.26
C VAL A 81 7.64 -20.40 21.01
N ALA A 82 6.63 -20.95 20.31
CA ALA A 82 5.50 -21.63 20.94
C ALA A 82 5.84 -23.09 21.28
N SER A 83 6.49 -23.81 20.37
CA SER A 83 6.79 -25.24 20.51
C SER A 83 8.23 -25.57 20.88
N ASN A 84 9.16 -24.61 20.81
CA ASN A 84 10.61 -24.78 20.91
C ASN A 84 11.20 -25.78 19.90
N LYS A 85 10.54 -25.95 18.74
CA LYS A 85 11.01 -26.83 17.67
C LYS A 85 11.72 -26.05 16.57
N LEU A 86 12.72 -26.68 15.99
CA LEU A 86 13.39 -26.18 14.80
C LEU A 86 12.48 -26.41 13.57
N VAL A 87 12.20 -25.35 12.82
CA VAL A 87 11.28 -25.35 11.68
C VAL A 87 11.83 -24.54 10.51
N ASP A 88 11.33 -24.79 9.30
CA ASP A 88 11.71 -24.05 8.10
C ASP A 88 11.33 -22.57 8.21
N ARG A 89 12.33 -21.69 8.06
CA ARG A 89 12.14 -20.25 8.13
C ARG A 89 11.70 -19.70 6.78
N HIS A 90 10.71 -18.82 6.81
CA HIS A 90 10.20 -18.10 5.66
C HIS A 90 10.35 -16.59 5.88
N ILE A 91 10.40 -15.84 4.78
CA ILE A 91 10.17 -14.39 4.77
C ILE A 91 8.85 -14.11 4.07
N TYR A 92 8.15 -13.07 4.50
CA TYR A 92 6.93 -12.63 3.83
C TYR A 92 7.25 -11.39 3.00
N ILE A 93 6.95 -11.46 1.70
CA ILE A 93 7.15 -10.39 0.74
C ILE A 93 5.77 -9.84 0.38
N ASN A 94 5.61 -8.53 0.48
CA ASN A 94 4.40 -7.81 0.11
C ASN A 94 4.77 -6.66 -0.81
N ASN A 95 4.54 -6.87 -2.11
CA ASN A 95 4.80 -5.88 -3.15
C ASN A 95 3.56 -5.07 -3.53
N ILE A 96 2.44 -5.26 -2.82
CA ILE A 96 1.24 -4.42 -2.96
C ILE A 96 1.41 -3.20 -2.05
N PRO A 97 1.47 -1.98 -2.61
CA PRO A 97 1.58 -0.78 -1.79
C PRO A 97 0.38 -0.65 -0.85
N ASN A 98 0.65 -0.23 0.37
CA ASN A 98 -0.34 -0.11 1.45
C ASN A 98 -0.50 1.34 1.94
N GLY A 99 -0.02 2.30 1.13
CA GLY A 99 -0.09 3.72 1.45
C GLY A 99 0.83 4.17 2.58
N ASN A 100 1.78 3.35 3.03
CA ASN A 100 2.74 3.76 4.05
C ASN A 100 3.93 4.50 3.42
N ILE A 101 3.94 5.83 3.51
CA ILE A 101 5.01 6.69 2.97
C ILE A 101 5.75 7.37 4.14
N PRO A 102 6.90 6.85 4.61
CA PRO A 102 7.53 7.26 5.88
C PRO A 102 7.75 8.77 6.04
N PHE A 103 8.13 9.47 4.97
CA PHE A 103 8.40 10.91 5.01
C PHE A 103 7.15 11.76 5.27
N ILE A 104 5.97 11.25 4.90
CA ILE A 104 4.68 11.93 5.09
C ILE A 104 3.97 11.37 6.33
N SER A 105 3.97 10.03 6.50
CA SER A 105 3.33 9.35 7.62
C SER A 105 3.96 9.74 8.96
N SER A 106 5.28 9.95 9.04
CA SER A 106 5.96 10.36 10.28
C SER A 106 5.51 11.72 10.80
N GLY A 107 5.09 12.64 9.91
CA GLY A 107 4.57 13.96 10.29
C GLY A 107 3.11 13.94 10.73
N LEU A 108 2.36 12.89 10.39
CA LEU A 108 0.94 12.71 10.69
C LEU A 108 0.66 11.53 11.63
N GLY A 109 1.66 11.11 12.42
CA GLY A 109 1.49 10.10 13.47
C GLY A 109 1.56 8.64 13.01
N GLY A 110 2.25 8.34 11.89
CA GLY A 110 2.50 6.98 11.41
C GLY A 110 1.30 6.32 10.72
N THR A 111 0.51 7.12 10.00
CA THR A 111 -0.74 6.68 9.38
C THR A 111 -0.54 6.21 7.92
N ASN A 112 -1.32 5.22 7.51
CA ASN A 112 -1.34 4.71 6.14
C ASN A 112 -2.42 5.42 5.31
N PHE A 113 -2.07 5.79 4.07
CA PHE A 113 -2.95 6.51 3.16
C PHE A 113 -3.63 5.55 2.18
N THR A 114 -4.84 5.09 2.52
CA THR A 114 -5.60 4.10 1.73
C THR A 114 -5.99 4.54 0.31
N HIS A 115 -5.72 5.79 -0.06
CA HIS A 115 -5.93 6.33 -1.42
C HIS A 115 -4.64 6.57 -2.21
N PHE A 116 -3.47 6.34 -1.63
CA PHE A 116 -2.18 6.53 -2.27
C PHE A 116 -1.40 5.21 -2.29
N GLU A 117 -2.04 4.18 -2.84
CA GLU A 117 -1.51 2.81 -2.93
C GLU A 117 -1.00 2.50 -4.35
N GLY A 118 -0.86 3.51 -5.21
CA GLY A 118 -0.32 3.31 -6.56
C GLY A 118 1.17 2.99 -6.57
N LEU A 119 1.66 2.61 -7.76
CA LEU A 119 3.06 2.25 -7.96
C LEU A 119 4.03 3.39 -7.58
N ILE A 120 3.71 4.64 -7.90
CA ILE A 120 4.57 5.79 -7.59
C ILE A 120 4.67 5.97 -6.06
N PRO A 121 3.57 6.17 -5.30
CA PRO A 121 3.64 6.20 -3.84
C PRO A 121 4.26 4.95 -3.22
N GLY A 122 4.01 3.77 -3.79
CA GLY A 122 4.60 2.52 -3.33
C GLY A 122 6.13 2.51 -3.40
N THR A 123 6.70 2.96 -4.52
CA THR A 123 8.17 3.08 -4.64
C THR A 123 8.77 4.05 -3.64
N LEU A 124 8.09 5.19 -3.37
CA LEU A 124 8.53 6.16 -2.36
C LEU A 124 8.43 5.59 -0.94
N GLY A 125 7.37 4.83 -0.66
CA GLY A 125 7.21 4.09 0.59
C GLY A 125 8.33 3.09 0.83
N ASN A 126 8.71 2.33 -0.20
CA ASN A 126 9.81 1.37 -0.14
C ASN A 126 11.16 2.06 0.07
N LEU A 127 11.47 3.14 -0.66
CA LEU A 127 12.70 3.92 -0.48
C LEU A 127 12.84 4.47 0.95
N GLY A 128 11.74 4.95 1.55
CA GLY A 128 11.74 5.42 2.93
C GLY A 128 11.97 4.33 3.98
N LYS A 129 11.72 3.05 3.62
CA LYS A 129 11.88 1.88 4.50
C LYS A 129 13.24 1.19 4.33
N LEU A 130 14.05 1.58 3.36
CA LEU A 130 15.43 1.08 3.20
C LEU A 130 16.33 1.63 4.30
N ASN A 131 16.23 1.03 5.49
CA ASN A 131 17.12 1.29 6.60
C ASN A 131 18.31 0.30 6.54
N PRO A 132 19.53 0.74 6.19
CA PRO A 132 20.68 -0.15 6.12
C PRO A 132 20.96 -0.85 7.44
N LEU A 133 20.65 -0.23 8.59
CA LEU A 133 20.82 -0.87 9.91
C LEU A 133 19.86 -2.04 10.13
N GLY A 134 18.66 -2.00 9.56
CA GLY A 134 17.72 -3.13 9.61
C GLY A 134 18.27 -4.33 8.83
N VAL A 135 18.77 -4.07 7.63
CA VAL A 135 19.41 -5.08 6.77
C VAL A 135 20.62 -5.71 7.46
N PHE A 136 21.53 -4.91 8.03
CA PHE A 136 22.68 -5.44 8.77
C PHE A 136 22.28 -6.27 9.99
N LYS A 137 21.25 -5.85 10.75
CA LYS A 137 20.74 -6.63 11.89
C LYS A 137 20.25 -8.00 11.44
N SER A 138 19.58 -8.10 10.29
CA SER A 138 19.08 -9.37 9.78
C SER A 138 20.19 -10.36 9.39
N PHE A 139 21.37 -9.88 8.99
CA PHE A 139 22.55 -10.72 8.76
C PHE A 139 23.31 -11.09 10.04
N MET A 140 23.19 -10.29 11.10
CA MET A 140 23.78 -10.56 12.41
C MET A 140 22.91 -11.47 13.30
N MET A 141 21.66 -11.73 12.91
CA MET A 141 20.84 -12.75 13.54
C MET A 141 21.49 -14.12 13.31
N GLY A 142 21.82 -14.84 14.39
CA GLY A 142 22.48 -16.14 14.33
C GLY A 142 21.73 -17.17 13.47
N GLY A 143 22.32 -18.34 13.25
CA GLY A 143 21.82 -19.32 12.26
C GLY A 143 20.37 -19.82 12.46
N GLU A 144 19.84 -19.72 13.69
CA GLU A 144 18.52 -20.22 14.07
C GLU A 144 17.78 -19.21 14.98
N PRO A 145 17.34 -18.05 14.44
CA PRO A 145 16.67 -17.04 15.26
C PRO A 145 15.32 -17.56 15.79
N PRO A 146 14.76 -16.95 16.86
CA PRO A 146 13.39 -17.25 17.27
C PRO A 146 12.40 -16.83 16.18
N CYS A 147 11.39 -17.65 15.92
CA CYS A 147 10.33 -17.39 14.96
C CYS A 147 8.95 -17.72 15.51
N MET A 148 7.91 -17.25 14.84
CA MET A 148 6.53 -17.54 15.16
C MET A 148 5.74 -17.83 13.89
N SER A 149 4.67 -18.62 14.02
CA SER A 149 3.72 -18.80 12.92
C SER A 149 2.85 -17.56 12.76
N ILE A 150 2.73 -17.08 11.52
CA ILE A 150 1.83 -16.00 11.15
C ILE A 150 0.98 -16.44 9.95
N THR A 151 -0.27 -16.00 9.95
CA THR A 151 -1.23 -16.25 8.88
C THR A 151 -1.49 -14.95 8.14
N LEU A 152 -1.14 -14.89 6.86
CA LEU A 152 -1.23 -13.68 6.04
C LEU A 152 -1.86 -13.98 4.68
N ASP A 153 -2.49 -12.96 4.10
CA ASP A 153 -3.02 -13.01 2.75
C ASP A 153 -1.90 -13.17 1.73
N THR A 154 -2.18 -13.91 0.67
CA THR A 154 -1.27 -14.15 -0.45
C THR A 154 -1.98 -13.79 -1.75
N VAL A 155 -1.21 -13.23 -2.68
CA VAL A 155 -1.63 -12.87 -4.03
C VAL A 155 -0.50 -13.36 -4.92
N THR A 156 -0.76 -14.37 -5.72
CA THR A 156 0.24 -14.98 -6.60
C THR A 156 -0.28 -15.01 -8.02
N PRO A 157 0.56 -14.83 -9.05
CA PRO A 157 0.12 -14.91 -10.42
C PRO A 157 -0.31 -16.35 -10.75
N VAL A 158 -1.46 -16.50 -11.41
CA VAL A 158 -1.86 -17.77 -12.02
C VAL A 158 -0.91 -18.02 -13.20
N THR A 159 -0.25 -19.17 -13.19
CA THR A 159 0.71 -19.55 -14.24
C THR A 159 0.15 -20.58 -15.21
N ASP A 160 0.62 -20.53 -16.46
CA ASP A 160 0.36 -21.57 -17.45
C ASP A 160 1.25 -22.81 -17.22
N SER A 161 1.12 -23.83 -18.08
CA SER A 161 1.94 -25.05 -18.03
C SER A 161 3.45 -24.82 -18.20
N ASN A 162 3.87 -23.64 -18.63
CA ASN A 162 5.26 -23.23 -18.83
C ASN A 162 5.74 -22.22 -17.77
N PHE A 163 5.00 -22.10 -16.66
CA PHE A 163 5.28 -21.17 -15.57
C PHE A 163 5.19 -19.69 -15.96
N ASN A 164 4.55 -19.35 -17.08
CA ASN A 164 4.35 -17.96 -17.45
C ASN A 164 3.09 -17.43 -16.78
N ASP A 165 3.20 -16.22 -16.25
CA ASP A 165 2.09 -15.49 -15.68
C ASP A 165 0.97 -15.25 -16.72
N THR A 166 -0.28 -15.57 -16.38
CA THR A 166 -1.45 -15.45 -17.27
C THR A 166 -2.13 -14.08 -17.23
N GLY A 167 -1.75 -13.19 -16.32
CA GLY A 167 -2.49 -11.94 -16.08
C GLY A 167 -3.57 -12.02 -15.02
N GLN A 168 -3.81 -13.21 -14.46
CA GLN A 168 -4.80 -13.44 -13.41
C GLN A 168 -4.12 -13.68 -12.06
N ASP A 169 -4.77 -13.28 -10.99
CA ASP A 169 -4.26 -13.40 -9.63
C ASP A 169 -5.00 -14.50 -8.88
N ASN A 170 -4.25 -15.33 -8.16
CA ASN A 170 -4.74 -16.31 -7.21
C ASN A 170 -4.59 -15.72 -5.80
N ASN A 171 -5.73 -15.37 -5.21
CA ASN A 171 -5.81 -14.85 -3.85
C ASN A 171 -6.02 -15.99 -2.86
N GLY A 172 -5.24 -16.00 -1.78
CA GLY A 172 -5.34 -17.03 -0.76
C GLY A 172 -4.84 -16.55 0.59
N THR A 173 -4.70 -17.48 1.52
CA THR A 173 -4.13 -17.23 2.83
C THR A 173 -3.20 -18.37 3.18
N GLU A 174 -2.00 -18.05 3.67
CA GLU A 174 -1.01 -19.05 4.07
C GLU A 174 -0.55 -18.83 5.51
N THR A 175 -0.17 -19.92 6.17
CA THR A 175 0.45 -19.89 7.50
C THR A 175 1.86 -20.42 7.43
N LYS A 176 2.86 -19.59 7.77
CA LYS A 176 4.29 -19.96 7.75
C LYS A 176 5.02 -19.39 8.96
N TYR A 177 6.23 -19.89 9.20
CA TYR A 177 7.10 -19.44 10.28
C TYR A 177 8.01 -18.32 9.81
N VAL A 178 7.96 -17.18 10.48
CA VAL A 178 8.77 -15.99 10.17
C VAL A 178 9.51 -15.55 11.43
N ALA A 179 10.75 -15.09 11.28
CA ALA A 179 11.57 -14.65 12.40
C ALA A 179 10.87 -13.51 13.16
N VAL A 180 10.88 -13.58 14.50
CA VAL A 180 10.18 -12.59 15.34
C VAL A 180 10.68 -11.17 15.07
N ALA A 181 11.99 -11.02 14.80
CA ALA A 181 12.59 -9.74 14.44
C ALA A 181 12.05 -9.16 13.13
N ASP A 182 11.73 -10.00 12.14
CA ASP A 182 11.14 -9.54 10.88
C ASP A 182 9.67 -9.16 11.13
N VAL A 183 8.93 -10.00 11.85
CA VAL A 183 7.51 -9.75 12.21
C VAL A 183 7.35 -8.43 12.97
N ILE A 184 8.26 -8.10 13.90
CA ILE A 184 8.23 -6.84 14.69
C ILE A 184 8.34 -5.59 13.80
N ASN A 185 8.98 -5.71 12.63
CA ASN A 185 9.18 -4.61 11.69
C ASN A 185 8.10 -4.56 10.60
N MET A 186 7.18 -5.53 10.56
CA MET A 186 6.07 -5.53 9.62
C MET A 186 5.02 -4.49 10.00
N ASP A 187 4.44 -3.88 8.96
CA ASP A 187 3.34 -2.92 9.13
C ASP A 187 2.12 -3.61 9.77
N PRO A 188 1.60 -3.10 10.92
CA PRO A 188 0.45 -3.67 11.60
C PRO A 188 -0.81 -3.82 10.71
N CYS A 189 -0.95 -2.99 9.68
CA CYS A 189 -2.07 -3.02 8.75
C CYS A 189 -2.07 -4.26 7.83
N THR A 190 -0.94 -4.97 7.75
CA THR A 190 -0.77 -6.24 7.01
C THR A 190 -1.48 -7.41 7.71
N PHE A 191 -1.63 -7.35 9.03
CA PHE A 191 -2.22 -8.44 9.80
C PHE A 191 -3.75 -8.33 9.82
N PRO A 192 -4.49 -9.46 9.75
CA PRO A 192 -5.96 -9.46 9.83
C PRO A 192 -6.51 -8.77 11.09
N GLY A 193 -5.79 -8.90 12.22
CA GLY A 193 -6.14 -8.25 13.49
C GLY A 193 -5.73 -6.78 13.60
N LYS A 194 -5.17 -6.20 12.52
CA LYS A 194 -4.69 -4.81 12.46
C LYS A 194 -3.76 -4.43 13.61
N THR A 195 -3.04 -5.42 14.13
CA THR A 195 -2.16 -5.36 15.31
C THR A 195 -0.99 -6.29 15.03
N ASN A 196 0.22 -5.83 15.32
CA ASN A 196 1.41 -6.66 15.13
C ASN A 196 1.46 -7.76 16.20
N PRO A 197 1.52 -9.05 15.83
CA PRO A 197 1.50 -10.15 16.80
C PRO A 197 2.82 -10.29 17.57
N ALA A 198 3.94 -9.77 17.04
CA ALA A 198 5.23 -9.73 17.74
C ALA A 198 5.37 -8.49 18.65
N ASP A 199 4.62 -7.41 18.37
CA ASP A 199 4.54 -6.21 19.23
C ASP A 199 3.11 -5.66 19.29
N PRO A 200 2.29 -6.12 20.26
CA PRO A 200 0.90 -5.68 20.39
C PRO A 200 0.68 -4.19 20.68
N SER A 201 1.76 -3.45 20.99
CA SER A 201 1.67 -1.99 21.14
C SER A 201 1.52 -1.28 19.79
N GLN A 202 1.93 -1.92 18.70
CA GLN A 202 1.81 -1.40 17.35
C GLN A 202 0.45 -1.80 16.76
N ARG A 203 -0.37 -0.79 16.51
CA ARG A 203 -1.70 -0.94 15.91
C ARG A 203 -1.77 -0.17 14.61
N CYS A 204 -2.48 -0.72 13.65
CA CYS A 204 -2.70 -0.07 12.37
C CYS A 204 -3.47 1.24 12.58
N SER A 205 -3.03 2.30 11.91
CA SER A 205 -3.76 3.55 11.82
C SER A 205 -3.86 3.94 10.35
N GLU A 206 -5.08 4.03 9.84
CA GLU A 206 -5.38 4.39 8.45
C GLU A 206 -6.04 5.76 8.43
N THR A 207 -5.68 6.56 7.43
CA THR A 207 -6.24 7.90 7.19
C THR A 207 -6.65 8.02 5.71
N PHE A 208 -7.43 9.06 5.39
CA PHE A 208 -8.02 9.27 4.06
C PHE A 208 -8.77 8.04 3.55
N VAL A 209 -9.54 7.37 4.41
CA VAL A 209 -10.54 6.38 4.00
C VAL A 209 -11.72 7.12 3.36
N ASN A 210 -12.15 6.73 2.16
CA ASN A 210 -13.27 7.41 1.50
C ASN A 210 -14.56 7.27 2.31
N SER A 211 -15.16 8.40 2.72
CA SER A 211 -16.62 8.52 2.74
C SER A 211 -17.03 8.73 1.29
N ARG A 212 -17.76 7.78 0.69
CA ARG A 212 -18.25 7.89 -0.69
C ARG A 212 -18.92 9.26 -0.86
N TYR A 213 -18.35 10.12 -1.70
CA TYR A 213 -19.10 11.19 -2.32
C TYR A 213 -19.72 10.56 -3.57
N ASP A 214 -20.93 10.02 -3.41
CA ASP A 214 -21.79 9.69 -4.53
C ASP A 214 -22.18 11.03 -5.18
N TYR A 215 -21.66 11.27 -6.38
CA TYR A 215 -22.16 12.33 -7.26
C TYR A 215 -23.37 11.75 -7.98
N ASP A 216 -24.51 11.71 -7.30
CA ASP A 216 -25.78 11.32 -7.91
C ASP A 216 -26.22 12.40 -8.91
N SER A 217 -26.19 12.07 -10.20
CA SER A 217 -26.91 12.85 -11.21
C SER A 217 -28.39 12.50 -11.10
N ASP A 218 -29.21 13.51 -10.81
CA ASP A 218 -30.67 13.42 -10.79
C ASP A 218 -31.23 12.73 -12.04
N SER A 219 -31.98 11.65 -11.83
CA SER A 219 -33.20 11.39 -12.60
C SER A 219 -34.22 10.67 -11.72
N SER A 220 -35.40 11.24 -11.70
CA SER A 220 -36.48 11.07 -10.74
C SER A 220 -37.18 9.71 -10.70
N SER A 221 -37.73 9.44 -9.51
CA SER A 221 -39.04 8.84 -9.21
C SER A 221 -39.08 7.36 -8.77
N SER A 222 -39.24 7.13 -7.46
CA SER A 222 -40.54 6.79 -6.85
C SER A 222 -40.35 6.20 -5.44
N THR A 223 -41.23 6.65 -4.56
CA THR A 223 -41.29 6.45 -3.12
C THR A 223 -41.74 5.03 -2.74
N SER A 224 -41.09 4.39 -1.75
CA SER A 224 -41.81 3.71 -0.65
C SER A 224 -40.86 3.26 0.49
N SER A 225 -41.09 3.90 1.63
CA SER A 225 -40.94 3.47 3.02
C SER A 225 -40.63 1.98 3.32
N SER A 226 -39.66 1.76 4.23
CA SER A 226 -39.86 1.13 5.57
C SER A 226 -38.75 0.16 6.02
N SER A 227 -38.13 0.50 7.14
CA SER A 227 -37.91 -0.38 8.31
C SER A 227 -36.90 -1.54 8.28
N SER A 228 -35.82 -1.34 9.07
CA SER A 228 -35.22 -2.30 10.02
C SER A 228 -34.70 -3.65 9.51
N SER A 229 -33.38 -3.88 9.65
CA SER A 229 -32.91 -4.87 10.64
C SER A 229 -31.38 -4.82 10.87
N LYS A 230 -31.03 -4.67 12.15
CA LYS A 230 -29.72 -4.98 12.70
C LYS A 230 -29.51 -6.49 12.62
N GLN A 231 -28.49 -6.96 11.91
CA GLN A 231 -27.99 -8.33 12.08
C GLN A 231 -26.53 -8.30 12.58
N LYS A 232 -26.41 -8.40 13.90
CA LYS A 232 -25.15 -8.62 14.62
C LYS A 232 -24.68 -10.05 14.35
N SER A 233 -23.63 -10.24 13.55
CA SER A 233 -22.88 -11.49 13.53
C SER A 233 -21.81 -11.46 14.63
N LYS A 234 -22.13 -12.11 15.77
CA LYS A 234 -21.16 -12.38 16.85
C LYS A 234 -20.23 -13.51 16.41
N CYS A 235 -18.97 -13.19 16.10
CA CYS A 235 -17.88 -14.17 16.18
C CYS A 235 -17.03 -13.84 17.42
N LYS A 236 -17.14 -14.69 18.44
CA LYS A 236 -16.31 -14.65 19.65
C LYS A 236 -14.97 -15.34 19.34
N TYR A 237 -13.90 -14.58 19.17
CA TYR A 237 -12.55 -15.14 19.20
C TYR A 237 -12.03 -15.12 20.65
N LYS A 238 -11.73 -16.30 21.19
CA LYS A 238 -10.99 -16.47 22.45
C LYS A 238 -9.52 -16.17 22.19
N TYR A 239 -9.05 -15.00 22.61
CA TYR A 239 -7.62 -14.75 22.76
C TYR A 239 -7.15 -15.40 24.07
N SER A 240 -6.15 -16.28 23.97
CA SER A 240 -5.37 -16.72 25.12
C SER A 240 -4.46 -15.57 25.53
N THR A 241 -4.71 -15.00 26.70
CA THR A 241 -3.85 -14.01 27.35
C THR A 241 -2.50 -14.65 27.68
N ILE A 242 -1.43 -14.24 27.00
CA ILE A 242 -0.05 -14.53 27.41
C ILE A 242 0.25 -13.70 28.68
N PRO A 243 0.58 -14.30 29.83
CA PRO A 243 0.99 -13.55 31.01
C PRO A 243 2.49 -13.18 30.96
N ASN A 244 2.78 -11.96 31.43
CA ASN A 244 4.08 -11.43 31.86
C ASN A 244 5.10 -10.96 30.80
N ILE A 245 4.93 -9.71 30.33
CA ILE A 245 6.06 -8.79 30.08
C ILE A 245 5.90 -7.57 31.00
N LYS A 246 6.05 -7.79 32.30
CA LYS A 246 6.28 -6.72 33.30
C LYS A 246 7.72 -6.85 33.77
N LYS A 247 8.64 -6.15 33.11
CA LYS A 247 9.91 -5.63 33.66
C LYS A 247 10.72 -5.01 32.52
N TYR A 248 10.40 -3.78 32.15
CA TYR A 248 11.37 -2.76 31.68
C TYR A 248 10.64 -1.42 31.67
N ARG A 249 10.32 -0.92 32.87
CA ARG A 249 9.80 0.44 33.06
C ARG A 249 10.24 0.99 34.43
N LYS A 250 11.32 1.75 34.41
CA LYS A 250 11.79 2.77 35.39
C LYS A 250 13.09 3.34 34.80
N ASN A 251 13.42 4.63 34.78
CA ASN A 251 12.73 5.87 35.14
C ASN A 251 13.70 7.00 34.72
N LYS A 252 13.25 8.05 34.01
CA LYS A 252 13.76 9.43 34.20
C LYS A 252 12.83 10.45 33.52
N ASN A 253 11.91 10.96 34.33
CA ASN A 253 11.54 12.38 34.49
C ASN A 253 12.64 13.37 34.04
N LYS A 254 12.41 14.62 33.57
CA LYS A 254 11.24 15.51 33.49
C LYS A 254 11.73 16.83 32.86
N LYS A 255 10.88 17.46 32.03
CA LYS A 255 10.81 18.89 31.65
C LYS A 255 12.07 19.62 31.15
N ASN A 256 11.97 20.08 29.89
CA ASN A 256 12.42 21.37 29.32
C ASN A 256 13.08 21.18 27.94
N VAL A 257 12.29 21.01 26.88
CA VAL A 257 12.52 21.62 25.55
C VAL A 257 11.17 21.65 24.82
N GLU A 258 10.26 22.50 25.29
CA GLU A 258 9.11 22.95 24.51
C GLU A 258 9.50 24.29 23.89
N LYS A 259 10.22 24.25 22.77
CA LYS A 259 10.29 25.34 21.78
C LYS A 259 11.17 24.90 20.61
N THR A 260 10.70 25.25 19.41
CA THR A 260 11.31 24.97 18.09
C THR A 260 10.99 23.54 17.67
N ILE A 261 10.05 23.26 16.76
CA ILE A 261 9.91 23.82 15.42
C ILE A 261 8.41 23.88 15.08
N MET A 262 7.78 25.06 15.12
CA MET A 262 6.73 25.33 14.14
C MET A 262 7.50 25.70 12.87
N GLN A 263 7.52 24.81 11.87
CA GLN A 263 8.04 25.22 10.56
C GLN A 263 7.05 26.23 10.02
N ASP A 264 7.49 27.48 10.07
CA ASP A 264 6.88 28.62 9.43
C ASP A 264 6.84 28.36 7.91
N PHE A 265 5.70 27.90 7.41
CA PHE A 265 5.46 27.66 5.98
C PHE A 265 5.53 28.94 5.12
N SER A 266 5.78 30.10 5.74
CA SER A 266 6.02 31.37 5.06
C SER A 266 7.37 31.46 4.34
N LYS A 267 8.29 30.52 4.58
CA LYS A 267 9.59 30.49 3.89
C LYS A 267 9.55 29.53 2.72
N LEU A 268 9.14 30.05 1.55
CA LEU A 268 9.40 29.37 0.29
C LEU A 268 10.91 29.11 0.16
N PRO A 269 11.33 28.00 -0.49
CA PRO A 269 12.74 27.79 -0.82
C PRO A 269 13.24 28.99 -1.62
N ASP A 270 14.34 29.62 -1.18
CA ASP A 270 15.00 30.72 -1.89
C ASP A 270 15.77 30.24 -3.13
N ASP A 271 15.27 29.22 -3.81
CA ASP A 271 15.85 28.67 -5.03
C ASP A 271 15.29 29.42 -6.26
N LEU A 272 16.19 29.88 -7.12
CA LEU A 272 15.88 30.58 -8.36
C LEU A 272 14.94 29.76 -9.26
N TYR A 273 15.12 28.45 -9.32
CA TYR A 273 14.31 27.56 -10.16
C TYR A 273 12.89 27.42 -9.62
N VAL A 274 12.74 27.34 -8.30
CA VAL A 274 11.42 27.25 -7.63
C VAL A 274 10.65 28.56 -7.79
N LYS A 275 11.32 29.71 -7.65
CA LYS A 275 10.71 31.02 -7.90
C LYS A 275 10.31 31.21 -9.36
N ALA A 276 11.14 30.78 -10.31
CA ALA A 276 10.82 30.81 -11.73
C ALA A 276 9.59 29.93 -12.05
N PHE A 277 9.52 28.72 -11.49
CA PHE A 277 8.41 27.81 -11.69
C PHE A 277 7.07 28.39 -11.19
N TYR A 278 7.03 28.95 -9.97
CA TYR A 278 5.82 29.58 -9.44
C TYR A 278 5.45 30.88 -10.17
N ALA A 279 6.43 31.65 -10.63
CA ALA A 279 6.19 32.82 -11.48
C ALA A 279 5.54 32.41 -12.82
N CYS A 280 6.01 31.34 -13.45
CA CYS A 280 5.41 30.83 -14.68
C CYS A 280 3.97 30.33 -14.47
N ILE A 281 3.71 29.58 -13.40
CA ILE A 281 2.36 29.08 -13.09
C ILE A 281 1.38 30.21 -12.78
N SER A 282 1.81 31.21 -12.01
CA SER A 282 0.96 32.36 -11.66
C SER A 282 0.59 33.21 -12.88
N ILE A 283 1.56 33.50 -13.76
CA ILE A 283 1.31 34.21 -15.01
C ILE A 283 0.36 33.42 -15.92
N PHE A 284 0.58 32.10 -16.05
CA PHE A 284 -0.29 31.23 -16.83
C PHE A 284 -1.72 31.19 -16.28
N SER A 285 -1.87 31.08 -14.96
CA SER A 285 -3.17 31.07 -14.28
C SER A 285 -3.93 32.39 -14.48
N LEU A 286 -3.25 33.52 -14.36
CA LEU A 286 -3.82 34.84 -14.65
C LEU A 286 -4.23 34.99 -16.11
N TYR A 287 -3.42 34.49 -17.06
CA TYR A 287 -3.75 34.53 -18.48
C TYR A 287 -5.00 33.69 -18.81
N VAL A 288 -5.12 32.50 -18.21
CA VAL A 288 -6.30 31.65 -18.37
C VAL A 288 -7.55 32.35 -17.81
N LEU A 289 -7.45 32.93 -16.61
CA LEU A 289 -8.56 33.70 -16.01
C LEU A 289 -8.95 34.91 -16.87
N TYR A 290 -7.97 35.67 -17.38
CA TYR A 290 -8.20 36.80 -18.28
C TYR A 290 -8.93 36.37 -19.56
N ARG A 291 -8.50 35.28 -20.19
CA ARG A 291 -9.16 34.70 -21.37
C ARG A 291 -10.58 34.24 -21.06
N PHE A 292 -10.82 33.66 -19.89
CA PHE A 292 -12.15 33.28 -19.42
C PHE A 292 -13.06 34.48 -19.24
N ILE A 293 -12.58 35.55 -18.59
CA ILE A 293 -13.32 36.79 -18.37
C ILE A 293 -13.64 37.48 -19.70
N GLN A 294 -12.68 37.54 -20.63
CA GLN A 294 -12.94 38.09 -21.98
C GLN A 294 -13.99 37.29 -22.76
N LYS A 295 -14.01 35.96 -22.60
CA LYS A 295 -15.02 35.12 -23.26
C LYS A 295 -16.40 35.29 -22.62
N TYR A 296 -16.46 35.57 -21.33
CA TYR A 296 -17.70 35.82 -20.59
C TYR A 296 -18.28 37.22 -20.89
N ASN A 297 -17.44 38.25 -21.00
CA ASN A 297 -17.86 39.63 -21.28
C ASN A 297 -18.08 39.94 -22.78
N LYS A 298 -17.89 38.95 -23.67
CA LYS A 298 -18.22 39.05 -25.11
C LYS A 298 -19.63 38.50 -25.45
N LYS A 299 -20.49 38.33 -24.46
CA LYS A 299 -21.94 38.11 -24.62
C LYS A 299 -22.71 39.35 -24.21
#